data_AF-A0A8J7IRV1-F1
#
_entry.id   AF-A0A8J7IRV1-F1
#
_cell.length_a   1.000
_cell.length_b   1.000
_cell.length_c   1.000
_cell.angle_alpha   90.00
_cell.angle_beta   90.00
_cell.angle_gamma   90.00
#
_symmetry.space_group_name_H-M   'P 1'
#
loop_
_entity.id
_entity.type
_entity.pdbx_description
1 polymer ?
#
loop_
_entity_poly.entity_id
_entity_poly.type
_entity_poly.pdbx_seq_one_letter_code
_entity_poly.pdbx_strand_id
1 'polypeptide(L)'
;MVLTDQQKSFLELAFGVTLNDPAPSVPAEVTAQKSELSGLITRLKRDDPEAAAAANARLADLAALLERGDTDAALEEMDALELDLAASLPPSNVAFQKLRLRWQEAKKTAAKDLDKLQSDILAEYDDPEAAGSAKRLDEVLAAFNAGLSDALDDIMNAEQGSRRSALCAEAGGIVSRYLDFVFGSPLVAHVETNPFRAIDISAILAQPLQLIEIELAKHGA
;
A
#
# COMPACT_ATOMS: atom_id res chain seq x y z
N MET A 1 21.14 -18.75 -8.38
CA MET A 1 21.60 -19.25 -9.70
C MET A 1 20.62 -20.34 -10.11
N VAL A 2 19.74 -20.06 -11.07
CA VAL A 2 18.70 -21.00 -11.51
C VAL A 2 19.31 -21.91 -12.58
N LEU A 3 19.15 -23.23 -12.43
CA LEU A 3 19.64 -24.21 -13.41
C LEU A 3 18.79 -24.15 -14.68
N THR A 4 19.43 -24.29 -15.84
CA THR A 4 18.72 -24.41 -17.12
C THR A 4 17.99 -25.75 -17.22
N ASP A 5 16.95 -25.83 -18.05
CA ASP A 5 16.14 -27.06 -18.22
C ASP A 5 16.99 -28.26 -18.70
N GLN A 6 18.03 -28.00 -19.50
CA GLN A 6 19.01 -29.03 -19.89
C GLN A 6 19.83 -29.54 -18.71
N GLN A 7 20.22 -28.67 -17.77
CA GLN A 7 20.95 -29.07 -16.57
C GLN A 7 20.06 -29.82 -15.59
N LYS A 8 18.78 -29.44 -15.47
CA LYS A 8 17.79 -30.15 -14.66
C LYS A 8 17.53 -31.55 -15.20
N SER A 9 17.22 -31.69 -16.49
CA SER A 9 17.01 -32.99 -17.15
C SER A 9 18.21 -33.92 -17.02
N PHE A 10 19.44 -33.39 -17.12
CA PHE A 10 20.65 -34.19 -16.93
C PHE A 10 20.75 -34.74 -15.50
N LEU A 11 20.47 -33.93 -14.49
CA LEU A 11 20.52 -34.35 -13.08
C LEU A 11 19.42 -35.35 -12.72
N GLU A 12 18.22 -35.19 -13.27
CA GLU A 12 17.11 -36.11 -13.07
C GLU A 12 17.40 -37.49 -13.69
N LEU A 13 17.97 -37.53 -14.89
CA LEU A 13 18.39 -38.77 -15.56
C LEU A 13 19.61 -39.42 -14.90
N ALA A 14 20.59 -38.63 -14.46
CA ALA A 14 21.85 -39.16 -13.93
C ALA A 14 21.73 -39.67 -12.48
N PHE A 15 20.85 -39.07 -11.67
CA PHE A 15 20.77 -39.36 -10.23
C PHE A 15 19.39 -39.87 -9.78
N GLY A 16 18.39 -39.91 -10.66
CA GLY A 16 17.04 -40.36 -10.32
C GLY A 16 16.33 -39.47 -9.29
N VAL A 17 16.80 -38.23 -9.12
CA VAL A 17 16.22 -37.23 -8.20
C VAL A 17 15.44 -36.23 -9.03
N THR A 18 14.12 -36.18 -8.88
CA THR A 18 13.28 -35.13 -9.47
C THR A 18 13.63 -33.80 -8.82
N LEU A 19 14.15 -32.85 -9.60
CA LEU A 19 14.46 -31.52 -9.11
C LEU A 19 13.20 -30.67 -9.27
N ASN A 20 12.27 -30.79 -8.32
CA ASN A 20 11.20 -29.81 -8.20
C ASN A 20 11.84 -28.44 -8.02
N ASP A 21 11.50 -27.49 -8.88
CA ASP A 21 11.80 -26.09 -8.63
C ASP A 21 11.30 -25.75 -7.22
N PRO A 22 12.11 -25.08 -6.38
CA PRO A 22 11.62 -24.60 -5.10
C PRO A 22 10.38 -23.75 -5.41
N ALA A 23 9.26 -24.08 -4.76
CA ALA A 23 8.03 -23.32 -4.90
C ALA A 23 8.37 -21.82 -4.77
N PRO A 24 7.84 -20.95 -5.65
CA PRO A 24 8.12 -19.53 -5.56
C PRO A 24 7.86 -19.06 -4.13
N SER A 25 8.88 -18.53 -3.47
CA SER A 25 8.75 -18.06 -2.11
C SER A 25 7.83 -16.84 -2.12
N VAL A 26 6.65 -16.96 -1.53
CA VAL A 26 5.73 -15.84 -1.37
C VAL A 26 6.45 -14.71 -0.61
N PRO A 27 6.45 -13.47 -1.13
CA PRO A 27 7.07 -12.34 -0.42
C PRO A 27 6.52 -12.17 1.00
N ALA A 28 7.37 -11.71 1.91
CA ALA A 28 6.98 -11.48 3.32
C ALA A 28 5.81 -10.48 3.45
N GLU A 29 5.77 -9.49 2.56
CA GLU A 29 4.71 -8.48 2.45
C GLU A 29 3.35 -9.09 2.16
N VAL A 30 3.25 -9.92 1.10
CA VAL A 30 2.05 -10.67 0.74
C VAL A 30 1.57 -11.53 1.92
N THR A 31 2.49 -12.15 2.65
CA THR A 31 2.12 -12.98 3.81
C THR A 31 1.53 -12.13 4.94
N ALA A 32 2.14 -10.96 5.22
CA ALA A 32 1.67 -10.05 6.25
C ALA A 32 0.27 -9.49 5.92
N GLN A 33 0.07 -9.01 4.70
CA GLN A 33 -1.20 -8.43 4.27
C GLN A 33 -2.31 -9.49 4.20
N LYS A 34 -2.01 -10.73 3.76
CA LYS A 34 -2.98 -11.84 3.80
C LYS A 34 -3.45 -12.15 5.23
N SER A 35 -2.54 -12.06 6.20
CA SER A 35 -2.87 -12.24 7.61
C SER A 35 -3.79 -11.11 8.11
N GLU A 36 -3.57 -9.87 7.68
CA GLU A 36 -4.43 -8.73 8.03
C GLU A 36 -5.83 -8.89 7.44
N LEU A 37 -5.95 -9.21 6.16
CA LEU A 37 -7.22 -9.49 5.48
C LEU A 37 -8.00 -10.62 6.16
N SER A 38 -7.32 -11.70 6.55
CA SER A 38 -7.94 -12.81 7.28
C SER A 38 -8.53 -12.36 8.63
N GLY A 39 -7.84 -11.44 9.33
CA GLY A 39 -8.32 -10.85 10.57
C GLY A 39 -9.51 -9.90 10.36
N LEU A 40 -9.54 -9.16 9.26
CA LEU A 40 -10.68 -8.32 8.87
C LEU A 40 -11.91 -9.16 8.53
N ILE A 41 -11.76 -10.21 7.73
CA ILE A 41 -12.84 -11.14 7.36
C ILE A 41 -13.41 -11.84 8.59
N THR A 42 -12.56 -12.24 9.54
CA THR A 42 -13.01 -12.84 10.80
C THR A 42 -13.90 -11.89 11.59
N ARG A 43 -13.57 -10.59 11.60
CA ARG A 43 -14.42 -9.56 12.23
C ARG A 43 -15.73 -9.39 11.46
N LEU A 44 -15.65 -9.28 10.13
CA LEU A 44 -16.81 -9.11 9.27
C LEU A 44 -17.80 -10.26 9.43
N LYS A 45 -17.34 -11.51 9.55
CA LYS A 45 -18.17 -12.70 9.72
C LYS A 45 -19.16 -12.62 10.89
N ARG A 46 -18.83 -11.86 11.94
CA ARG A 46 -19.73 -11.67 13.09
C ARG A 46 -20.93 -10.79 12.73
N ASP A 47 -20.70 -9.79 11.89
CA ASP A 47 -21.63 -8.70 11.62
C ASP A 47 -22.36 -8.91 10.27
N ASP A 48 -21.66 -9.44 9.26
CA ASP A 48 -22.17 -9.84 7.94
C ASP A 48 -21.50 -11.16 7.46
N PRO A 49 -22.14 -12.32 7.71
CA PRO A 49 -21.62 -13.61 7.28
C PRO A 49 -21.57 -13.81 5.77
N GLU A 50 -22.44 -13.16 5.00
CA GLU A 50 -22.53 -13.30 3.54
C GLU A 50 -21.37 -12.55 2.88
N ALA A 51 -21.15 -11.28 3.27
CA ALA A 51 -20.00 -10.52 2.81
C ALA A 51 -18.68 -11.18 3.21
N ALA A 52 -18.60 -11.76 4.41
CA ALA A 52 -17.43 -12.53 4.83
C ALA A 52 -17.20 -13.80 3.99
N ALA A 53 -18.26 -14.46 3.52
CA ALA A 53 -18.12 -15.61 2.62
C ALA A 53 -17.59 -15.18 1.24
N ALA A 54 -18.10 -14.08 0.70
CA ALA A 54 -17.61 -13.49 -0.55
C ALA A 54 -16.13 -13.08 -0.46
N ALA A 55 -15.73 -12.43 0.64
CA ALA A 55 -14.34 -12.05 0.88
C ALA A 55 -13.39 -13.27 1.02
N ASN A 56 -13.85 -14.37 1.63
CA ASN A 56 -13.07 -15.61 1.69
C ASN A 56 -12.88 -16.25 0.31
N ALA A 57 -13.87 -16.14 -0.59
CA ALA A 57 -13.73 -16.61 -1.96
C ALA A 57 -12.61 -15.84 -2.69
N ARG A 58 -12.57 -14.50 -2.53
CA ARG A 58 -11.49 -13.67 -3.10
C ARG A 58 -10.11 -14.01 -2.52
N LEU A 59 -9.99 -14.35 -1.24
CA LEU A 59 -8.74 -14.87 -0.67
C LEU A 59 -8.28 -16.20 -1.30
N ALA A 60 -9.20 -17.03 -1.79
CA ALA A 60 -8.86 -18.25 -2.52
C ALA A 60 -8.36 -17.93 -3.94
N ASP A 61 -8.99 -16.97 -4.63
CA ASP A 61 -8.53 -16.50 -5.94
C ASP A 61 -7.13 -15.89 -5.87
N LEU A 62 -6.84 -15.15 -4.78
CA LEU A 62 -5.51 -14.64 -4.44
C LEU A 62 -4.46 -15.76 -4.29
N ALA A 63 -4.82 -16.89 -3.67
CA ALA A 63 -3.90 -18.02 -3.58
C ALA A 63 -3.56 -18.57 -4.97
N ALA A 64 -4.53 -18.63 -5.88
CA ALA A 64 -4.31 -19.06 -7.26
C ALA A 64 -3.44 -18.08 -8.07
N LEU A 65 -3.48 -16.77 -7.78
CA LEU A 65 -2.55 -15.79 -8.37
C LEU A 65 -1.12 -16.02 -7.88
N LEU A 66 -0.95 -16.22 -6.57
CA LEU A 66 0.37 -16.47 -5.97
C LEU A 66 0.99 -17.79 -6.44
N GLU A 67 0.20 -18.84 -6.62
CA GLU A 67 0.66 -20.12 -7.17
C GLU A 67 1.17 -19.99 -8.61
N ARG A 68 0.61 -19.05 -9.39
CA ARG A 68 1.07 -18.71 -10.75
C ARG A 68 2.31 -17.81 -10.77
N GLY A 69 2.71 -17.27 -9.62
CA GLY A 69 3.78 -16.28 -9.52
C GLY A 69 3.36 -14.85 -9.87
N ASP A 70 2.06 -14.61 -10.08
CA ASP A 70 1.49 -13.30 -10.42
C ASP A 70 1.38 -12.42 -9.16
N THR A 71 2.53 -12.03 -8.61
CA THR A 71 2.63 -11.32 -7.32
C THR A 71 1.99 -9.93 -7.38
N ASP A 72 2.22 -9.19 -8.47
CA ASP A 72 1.69 -7.83 -8.63
C ASP A 72 0.16 -7.84 -8.66
N ALA A 73 -0.42 -8.72 -9.48
CA ALA A 73 -1.87 -8.90 -9.54
C ALA A 73 -2.47 -9.38 -8.20
N ALA A 74 -1.72 -10.18 -7.43
CA ALA A 74 -2.14 -10.58 -6.09
C ALA A 74 -2.16 -9.38 -5.13
N LEU A 75 -1.16 -8.50 -5.17
CA LEU A 75 -1.11 -7.29 -4.34
C LEU A 75 -2.26 -6.33 -4.70
N GLU A 76 -2.51 -6.09 -5.98
CA GLU A 76 -3.63 -5.24 -6.44
C GLU A 76 -4.99 -5.78 -5.93
N GLU A 77 -5.21 -7.09 -6.03
CA GLU A 77 -6.46 -7.71 -5.57
C GLU A 77 -6.56 -7.73 -4.03
N MET A 78 -5.43 -7.83 -3.32
CA MET A 78 -5.39 -7.70 -1.85
C MET A 78 -5.74 -6.28 -1.41
N ASP A 79 -5.24 -5.27 -2.11
CA ASP A 79 -5.55 -3.87 -1.84
C ASP A 79 -7.04 -3.59 -2.07
N ALA A 80 -7.59 -4.05 -3.21
CA ALA A 80 -9.00 -3.91 -3.52
C ALA A 80 -9.89 -4.61 -2.47
N LEU A 81 -9.52 -5.83 -2.08
CA LEU A 81 -10.25 -6.57 -1.04
C LEU A 81 -10.19 -5.85 0.31
N GLU A 82 -9.06 -5.23 0.66
CA GLU A 82 -8.93 -4.45 1.88
C GLU A 82 -9.88 -3.25 1.91
N LEU A 83 -9.97 -2.51 0.80
CA LEU A 83 -10.89 -1.37 0.66
C LEU A 83 -12.35 -1.79 0.84
N ASP A 84 -12.76 -2.90 0.21
CA ASP A 84 -14.13 -3.42 0.32
C ASP A 84 -14.47 -3.89 1.74
N LEU A 85 -13.52 -4.58 2.38
CA LEU A 85 -13.63 -5.01 3.78
C LEU A 85 -13.71 -3.80 4.71
N ALA A 86 -12.86 -2.79 4.49
CA ALA A 86 -12.90 -1.56 5.24
C ALA A 86 -14.28 -0.91 5.10
N ALA A 87 -14.82 -0.74 3.89
CA ALA A 87 -16.13 -0.14 3.68
C ALA A 87 -17.28 -0.89 4.39
N SER A 88 -17.17 -2.21 4.50
CA SER A 88 -18.20 -3.09 5.09
C SER A 88 -18.15 -3.16 6.62
N LEU A 89 -17.02 -2.83 7.24
CA LEU A 89 -16.82 -2.94 8.68
C LEU A 89 -17.32 -1.70 9.42
N PRO A 90 -17.90 -1.86 10.63
CA PRO A 90 -18.33 -0.73 11.45
C PRO A 90 -17.16 0.18 11.85
N PRO A 91 -17.43 1.45 12.18
CA PRO A 91 -16.41 2.40 12.62
C PRO A 91 -15.63 1.88 13.83
N SER A 92 -14.30 2.06 13.82
CA SER A 92 -13.41 1.55 14.86
C SER A 92 -12.26 2.51 15.15
N ASN A 93 -12.16 2.96 16.41
CA ASN A 93 -11.00 3.74 16.86
C ASN A 93 -9.68 2.95 16.71
N VAL A 94 -9.73 1.63 16.85
CA VAL A 94 -8.56 0.76 16.63
C VAL A 94 -8.17 0.75 15.15
N ALA A 95 -9.14 0.73 14.24
CA ALA A 95 -8.86 0.85 12.81
C ALA A 95 -8.24 2.22 12.51
N PHE A 96 -8.78 3.31 13.04
CA PHE A 96 -8.20 4.64 12.90
C PHE A 96 -6.74 4.73 13.36
N GLN A 97 -6.42 4.19 14.54
CA GLN A 97 -5.06 4.21 15.05
C GLN A 97 -4.09 3.41 14.17
N LYS A 98 -4.53 2.26 13.65
CA LYS A 98 -3.74 1.46 12.70
C LYS A 98 -3.51 2.22 11.40
N LEU A 99 -4.54 2.85 10.84
CA LEU A 99 -4.44 3.63 9.61
C LEU A 99 -3.51 4.84 9.77
N ARG A 100 -3.53 5.52 10.92
CA ARG A 100 -2.57 6.58 11.23
C ARG A 100 -1.12 6.08 11.18
N LEU A 101 -0.84 4.92 11.79
CA LEU A 101 0.48 4.32 11.77
C LEU A 101 0.91 3.90 10.36
N ARG A 102 -0.01 3.28 9.60
CA ARG A 102 0.23 2.89 8.21
C ARG A 102 0.53 4.10 7.32
N TRP A 103 -0.20 5.20 7.50
CA TRP A 103 0.10 6.46 6.81
C TRP A 103 1.49 7.00 7.13
N GLN A 104 1.90 6.97 8.40
CA GLN A 104 3.24 7.41 8.79
C GLN A 104 4.34 6.51 8.19
N GLU A 105 4.11 5.20 8.15
CA GLU A 105 5.02 4.24 7.53
C GLU A 105 5.09 4.41 6.01
N ALA A 106 3.96 4.63 5.34
CA ALA A 106 3.90 4.92 3.91
C ALA A 106 4.68 6.19 3.55
N LYS A 107 4.48 7.29 4.31
CA LYS A 107 5.28 8.51 4.14
C LYS A 107 6.77 8.26 4.28
N LYS A 108 7.17 7.47 5.28
CA LYS A 108 8.58 7.15 5.53
C LYS A 108 9.17 6.30 4.40
N THR A 109 8.40 5.36 3.87
CA THR A 109 8.80 4.49 2.76
C THR A 109 8.97 5.30 1.48
N ALA A 110 7.97 6.12 1.12
CA ALA A 110 8.05 7.03 -0.01
C ALA A 110 9.26 7.98 0.10
N ALA A 111 9.52 8.51 1.30
CA ALA A 111 10.68 9.36 1.54
C ALA A 111 12.00 8.63 1.30
N LYS A 112 12.14 7.42 1.85
CA LYS A 112 13.34 6.60 1.66
C LYS A 112 13.58 6.26 0.18
N ASP A 113 12.53 6.01 -0.59
CA ASP A 113 12.66 5.68 -2.00
C ASP A 113 12.97 6.91 -2.85
N LEU A 114 12.40 8.07 -2.52
CA LEU A 114 12.78 9.35 -3.11
C LEU A 114 14.24 9.73 -2.81
N ASP A 115 14.72 9.53 -1.58
CA ASP A 115 16.12 9.77 -1.21
C ASP A 115 17.09 8.88 -2.01
N LYS A 116 16.72 7.62 -2.25
CA LYS A 116 17.49 6.72 -3.11
C LYS A 116 17.49 7.19 -4.56
N LEU A 117 16.33 7.57 -5.10
CA LEU A 117 16.25 8.11 -6.45
C LEU A 117 17.12 9.36 -6.61
N GLN A 118 17.06 10.27 -5.64
CA GLN A 118 17.89 11.46 -5.60
C GLN A 118 19.38 11.09 -5.65
N SER A 119 19.79 10.11 -4.85
CA SER A 119 21.16 9.61 -4.80
C SER A 119 21.58 8.95 -6.13
N ASP A 120 20.71 8.15 -6.74
CA ASP A 120 20.94 7.48 -8.02
C ASP A 120 21.11 8.51 -9.16
N ILE A 121 20.31 9.59 -9.17
CA ILE A 121 20.43 10.70 -10.13
C ILE A 121 21.78 11.42 -9.97
N LEU A 122 22.14 11.78 -8.74
CA LEU A 122 23.37 12.52 -8.44
C LEU A 122 24.65 11.69 -8.69
N ALA A 123 24.55 10.36 -8.64
CA ALA A 123 25.67 9.48 -8.96
C ALA A 123 25.93 9.40 -10.47
N GLU A 124 24.88 9.50 -11.29
CA GLU A 124 24.97 9.45 -12.76
C GLU A 124 25.35 10.81 -13.37
N TYR A 125 24.88 11.92 -12.77
CA TYR A 125 25.06 13.28 -13.29
C TYR A 125 25.83 14.17 -12.31
N ASP A 126 27.06 14.53 -12.66
CA ASP A 126 27.90 15.49 -11.92
C ASP A 126 27.76 16.91 -12.48
N ASP A 127 26.53 17.43 -12.52
CA ASP A 127 26.25 18.80 -12.95
C ASP A 127 25.22 19.52 -12.06
N PRO A 128 25.28 20.88 -11.99
CA PRO A 128 24.39 21.65 -11.12
C PRO A 128 22.90 21.59 -11.48
N GLU A 129 22.55 21.32 -12.74
CA GLU A 129 21.16 21.26 -13.21
C GLU A 129 20.48 19.96 -12.74
N ALA A 130 21.19 18.83 -12.86
CA ALA A 130 20.75 17.56 -12.29
C ALA A 130 20.55 17.67 -10.77
N ALA A 131 21.49 18.31 -10.06
CA ALA A 131 21.36 18.54 -8.62
C ALA A 131 20.17 19.44 -8.24
N GLY A 132 19.88 20.46 -9.06
CA GLY A 132 18.69 21.30 -8.89
C GLY A 132 17.39 20.52 -9.09
N SER A 133 17.34 19.67 -10.12
CA SER A 133 16.19 18.84 -10.43
C SER A 133 15.94 17.76 -9.38
N ALA A 134 17.00 17.12 -8.89
CA ALA A 134 16.94 16.09 -7.86
C ALA A 134 16.42 16.63 -6.50
N LYS A 135 16.61 17.92 -6.21
CA LYS A 135 16.02 18.58 -5.03
C LYS A 135 14.50 18.77 -5.13
N ARG A 136 13.93 18.77 -6.33
CA ARG A 136 12.46 18.88 -6.50
C ARG A 136 11.72 17.64 -6.01
N LEU A 137 12.42 16.52 -5.79
CA LEU A 137 11.87 15.33 -5.15
C LEU A 137 11.40 15.63 -3.71
N ASP A 138 12.04 16.58 -3.02
CA ASP A 138 11.64 17.02 -1.69
C ASP A 138 10.25 17.71 -1.71
N GLU A 139 9.87 18.32 -2.84
CA GLU A 139 8.55 18.96 -3.02
C GLU A 139 7.42 17.93 -2.95
N VAL A 140 7.67 16.69 -3.41
CA VAL A 140 6.68 15.59 -3.33
C VAL A 140 6.32 15.32 -1.88
N LEU A 141 7.31 15.14 -1.00
CA LEU A 141 7.05 14.88 0.42
C LEU A 141 6.48 16.09 1.15
N ALA A 142 6.93 17.29 0.78
CA ALA A 142 6.43 18.53 1.36
C ALA A 142 4.91 18.71 1.14
N ALA A 143 4.38 18.23 0.00
CA ALA A 143 2.95 18.26 -0.28
C ALA A 143 2.11 17.47 0.76
N PHE A 144 2.69 16.46 1.41
CA PHE A 144 2.03 15.61 2.41
C PHE A 144 2.21 16.07 3.87
N ASN A 145 2.64 17.32 4.10
CA ASN A 145 2.86 17.89 5.43
C ASN A 145 1.73 18.83 5.92
N ALA A 146 0.59 18.84 5.25
CA ALA A 146 -0.60 19.63 5.61
C ALA A 146 -1.37 19.11 6.86
N GLY A 147 -0.69 18.49 7.83
CA GLY A 147 -1.26 18.22 9.16
C GLY A 147 -2.21 17.03 9.28
N LEU A 148 -2.26 16.10 8.31
CA LEU A 148 -3.17 14.93 8.40
C LEU A 148 -2.97 14.13 9.70
N SER A 149 -1.73 13.91 10.15
CA SER A 149 -1.46 13.21 11.41
C SER A 149 -2.09 13.91 12.61
N ASP A 150 -1.99 15.24 12.67
CA ASP A 150 -2.53 16.04 13.78
C ASP A 150 -4.06 16.04 13.74
N ALA A 151 -4.65 16.16 12.55
CA ALA A 151 -6.10 16.06 12.37
C ALA A 151 -6.65 14.69 12.82
N LEU A 152 -5.95 13.60 12.50
CA LEU A 152 -6.32 12.25 12.96
C LEU A 152 -6.20 12.12 14.50
N ASP A 153 -5.21 12.77 15.10
CA ASP A 153 -5.02 12.78 16.56
C ASP A 153 -6.14 13.54 17.26
N ASP A 154 -6.54 14.69 16.72
CA ASP A 154 -7.66 15.47 17.24
C ASP A 154 -8.98 14.70 17.16
N ILE A 155 -9.22 13.96 16.07
CA ILE A 155 -10.40 13.08 15.94
C ILE A 155 -10.39 12.02 17.03
N MET A 156 -9.26 11.34 17.26
CA MET A 156 -9.16 10.26 18.26
C MET A 156 -9.37 10.77 19.68
N ASN A 157 -9.00 12.02 19.96
CA ASN A 157 -9.16 12.65 21.26
C ASN A 157 -10.53 13.31 21.46
N ALA A 158 -11.32 13.48 20.39
CA ALA A 158 -12.65 14.07 20.46
C ALA A 158 -13.72 13.05 20.87
N GLU A 159 -14.56 13.46 21.82
CA GLU A 159 -15.80 12.75 22.14
C GLU A 159 -16.75 12.70 20.94
N GLN A 160 -17.63 11.69 20.91
CA GLN A 160 -18.64 11.55 19.86
C GLN A 160 -19.57 12.77 19.82
N GLY A 161 -19.94 13.20 18.62
CA GLY A 161 -20.86 14.33 18.39
C GLY A 161 -20.34 15.34 17.37
N SER A 162 -20.94 16.52 17.35
CA SER A 162 -20.74 17.53 16.30
C SER A 162 -19.29 17.98 16.13
N ARG A 163 -18.52 18.06 17.23
CA ARG A 163 -17.09 18.40 17.18
C ARG A 163 -16.29 17.34 16.42
N ARG A 164 -16.53 16.06 16.70
CA ARG A 164 -15.83 14.96 16.02
C ARG A 164 -16.22 14.90 14.55
N SER A 165 -17.49 15.08 14.21
CA SER A 165 -17.94 15.16 12.82
C SER A 165 -17.26 16.29 12.04
N ALA A 166 -17.09 17.47 12.66
CA ALA A 166 -16.38 18.58 12.04
C ALA A 166 -14.89 18.26 11.81
N LEU A 167 -14.21 17.63 12.78
CA LEU A 167 -12.82 17.19 12.64
C LEU A 167 -12.68 16.11 11.55
N CYS A 168 -13.64 15.16 11.46
CA CYS A 168 -13.67 14.17 10.38
C CYS A 168 -13.79 14.83 9.00
N ALA A 169 -14.65 15.86 8.87
CA ALA A 169 -14.80 16.61 7.62
C ALA A 169 -13.51 17.36 7.24
N GLU A 170 -12.84 17.97 8.22
CA GLU A 170 -11.54 18.64 8.01
C GLU A 170 -10.46 17.66 7.54
N ALA A 171 -10.30 16.53 8.24
CA ALA A 171 -9.37 15.48 7.84
C ALA A 171 -9.71 14.92 6.46
N GLY A 172 -10.99 14.72 6.13
CA GLY A 172 -11.44 14.29 4.81
C GLY A 172 -11.03 15.27 3.71
N GLY A 173 -11.12 16.58 3.97
CA GLY A 173 -10.62 17.59 3.05
C GLY A 173 -9.11 17.54 2.85
N ILE A 174 -8.32 17.19 3.87
CA ILE A 174 -6.86 16.98 3.74
C ILE A 174 -6.58 15.73 2.90
N VAL A 175 -7.25 14.62 3.20
CA VAL A 175 -7.09 13.35 2.48
C VAL A 175 -7.43 13.50 1.00
N SER A 176 -8.55 14.14 0.67
CA SER A 176 -8.95 14.39 -0.72
C SER A 176 -7.89 15.19 -1.48
N ARG A 177 -7.32 16.25 -0.89
CA ARG A 177 -6.22 17.00 -1.54
C ARG A 177 -4.98 16.15 -1.76
N TYR A 178 -4.67 15.24 -0.86
CA TYR A 178 -3.52 14.33 -1.01
C TYR A 178 -3.77 13.31 -2.12
N LEU A 179 -4.97 12.73 -2.19
CA LEU A 179 -5.35 11.82 -3.28
C LEU A 179 -5.32 12.54 -4.63
N ASP A 180 -5.85 13.76 -4.70
CA ASP A 180 -5.79 14.60 -5.91
C ASP A 180 -4.34 14.88 -6.33
N PHE A 181 -3.45 15.11 -5.37
CA PHE A 181 -2.03 15.30 -5.66
C PHE A 181 -1.36 14.00 -6.13
N VAL A 182 -1.62 12.86 -5.46
CA VAL A 182 -1.06 11.55 -5.85
C VAL A 182 -1.45 11.20 -7.29
N PHE A 183 -2.74 11.28 -7.62
CA PHE A 183 -3.23 10.83 -8.93
C PHE A 183 -3.16 11.90 -10.02
N GLY A 184 -3.13 13.19 -9.65
CA GLY A 184 -3.23 14.30 -10.59
C GLY A 184 -1.93 15.08 -10.84
N SER A 185 -0.89 14.88 -10.01
CA SER A 185 0.34 15.66 -10.11
C SER A 185 1.26 15.15 -11.22
N PRO A 186 1.64 15.99 -12.20
CA PRO A 186 2.66 15.64 -13.18
C PRO A 186 4.02 15.31 -12.54
N LEU A 187 4.30 15.87 -11.36
CA LEU A 187 5.53 15.59 -10.63
C LEU A 187 5.57 14.12 -10.17
N VAL A 188 4.46 13.60 -9.62
CA VAL A 188 4.37 12.18 -9.21
C VAL A 188 4.54 11.27 -10.43
N ALA A 189 3.82 11.54 -11.52
CA ALA A 189 3.95 10.77 -12.76
C ALA A 189 5.39 10.76 -13.32
N HIS A 190 6.09 11.91 -13.30
CA HIS A 190 7.49 11.97 -13.72
C HIS A 190 8.43 11.18 -12.81
N VAL A 191 8.17 11.20 -11.50
CA VAL A 191 8.94 10.38 -10.56
C VAL A 191 8.72 8.90 -10.82
N GLU A 192 7.51 8.42 -11.10
CA GLU A 192 7.26 6.98 -11.29
C GLU A 192 7.78 6.45 -12.63
N THR A 193 7.76 7.31 -13.66
CA THR A 193 8.28 6.99 -15.01
C THR A 193 9.79 7.23 -15.16
N ASN A 194 10.52 7.46 -14.07
CA ASN A 194 11.94 7.76 -14.11
C ASN A 194 12.79 6.57 -14.64
N PRO A 195 13.93 6.82 -15.30
CA PRO A 195 14.77 5.76 -15.88
C PRO A 195 15.77 5.12 -14.89
N PHE A 196 15.88 5.62 -13.66
CA PHE A 196 16.91 5.19 -12.71
C PHE A 196 16.44 4.01 -11.85
N ARG A 197 15.18 4.05 -11.40
CA ARG A 197 14.63 3.09 -10.46
C ARG A 197 13.10 3.04 -10.55
N ALA A 198 12.53 1.84 -10.55
CA ALA A 198 11.10 1.69 -10.35
C ALA A 198 10.70 2.13 -8.94
N ILE A 199 9.79 3.10 -8.84
CA ILE A 199 9.19 3.57 -7.60
C ILE A 199 7.69 3.74 -7.88
N ASP A 200 6.86 3.26 -6.96
CA ASP A 200 5.41 3.39 -7.04
C ASP A 200 4.90 4.21 -5.85
N ILE A 201 5.05 5.54 -5.95
CA ILE A 201 4.66 6.46 -4.87
C ILE A 201 3.15 6.46 -4.71
N SER A 202 2.44 6.33 -5.83
CA SER A 202 1.00 6.32 -5.91
C SER A 202 0.44 5.14 -5.13
N ALA A 203 0.91 3.92 -5.37
CA ALA A 203 0.48 2.76 -4.59
C ALA A 203 0.83 2.91 -3.10
N ILE A 204 2.07 3.32 -2.78
CA ILE A 204 2.54 3.47 -1.39
C ILE A 204 1.66 4.45 -0.61
N LEU A 205 1.31 5.59 -1.19
CA LEU A 205 0.61 6.67 -0.48
C LEU A 205 -0.91 6.61 -0.63
N ALA A 206 -1.45 6.18 -1.78
CA ALA A 206 -2.89 6.24 -2.04
C ALA A 206 -3.67 5.27 -1.17
N GLN A 207 -3.21 4.03 -1.03
CA GLN A 207 -3.94 3.00 -0.31
C GLN A 207 -4.27 3.39 1.15
N PRO A 208 -3.30 3.81 2.00
CA PRO A 208 -3.65 4.25 3.36
C PRO A 208 -4.56 5.47 3.36
N LEU A 209 -4.43 6.39 2.39
CA LEU A 209 -5.30 7.56 2.28
C LEU A 209 -6.75 7.18 1.96
N GLN A 210 -6.97 6.26 1.01
CA GLN A 210 -8.30 5.73 0.67
C GLN A 210 -8.93 5.00 1.86
N LEU A 211 -8.16 4.20 2.59
CA LEU A 211 -8.65 3.54 3.81
C LEU A 211 -9.03 4.55 4.90
N ILE A 212 -8.25 5.64 5.05
CA ILE A 212 -8.58 6.74 5.97
C ILE A 212 -9.87 7.43 5.52
N GLU A 213 -10.04 7.71 4.23
CA GLU A 213 -11.27 8.31 3.68
C GLU A 213 -12.50 7.46 3.99
N ILE A 214 -12.41 6.15 3.74
CA ILE A 214 -13.46 5.18 4.08
C ILE A 214 -13.78 5.21 5.57
N GLU A 215 -12.77 5.20 6.44
CA GLU A 215 -12.99 5.22 7.88
C GLU A 215 -13.57 6.56 8.36
N LEU A 216 -13.13 7.70 7.82
CA LEU A 216 -13.69 9.03 8.12
C LEU A 216 -15.18 9.11 7.77
N ALA A 217 -15.58 8.57 6.61
CA ALA A 217 -16.97 8.56 6.17
C ALA A 217 -17.90 7.85 7.18
N LYS A 218 -17.42 6.78 7.84
CA LYS A 218 -18.20 6.04 8.83
C LYS A 218 -18.43 6.77 10.14
N HIS A 219 -17.54 7.70 10.52
CA HIS A 219 -17.68 8.50 11.75
C HIS A 219 -18.37 9.84 11.50
N GLY A 220 -18.50 10.25 10.24
CA GLY A 220 -19.22 11.45 9.82
C GLY A 220 -20.71 11.23 9.51
N ALA A 221 -21.13 9.99 9.25
CA ALA A 221 -22.52 9.58 9.04
C ALA A 221 -23.28 9.39 10.37
#